data_AF-A0A3M1BFU8-F1
#
_entry.id   AF-A0A3M1BFU8-F1
#
_cell.length_a   1.000
_cell.length_b   1.000
_cell.length_c   1.000
_cell.angle_alpha   90.00
_cell.angle_beta   90.00
_cell.angle_gamma   90.00
#
_symmetry.space_group_name_H-M   'P 1'
#
loop_
_entity.id
_entity.type
_entity.pdbx_description
1 polymer ?
#
loop_
_entity_poly.entity_id
_entity_poly.type
_entity_poly.pdbx_seq_one_letter_code
_entity_poly.pdbx_strand_id
1 'polypeptide(L)'
;DPSGRSYQIVQSLIAVANGGLLGRGPGLGAPGFVPVAQSDFIFAAISEETGLAGALALVLLLALLVHRGLRLALETQDDFARLLALGISTYFAAQSVLIIGGNLRLLPLTGVTLPFVSYGGSSLVTSFLTILVLLHLTTDRGQQNTASRPHSAVHRFPSLAIAASLLAALAAIALVTGWWAVVRGPALLGRNDNPRRALADRIVPRGAILDRHNTPLVVTEGAPGEYTRRTLVAALGPVLGYIHPVYGLAGLEDSLDDYLRGLAGNPPLTVWWHHLLYGQPPPGVDIRLTLDLDLQTVADDLLAGQRGALVLLDTANGDVLVMSSHPAYDPNRLDDIWDELIAAEDAPLLNRAVQGRYPVGDLWERLAPGIEPLSWGQTPEVRLPGGEPHTLAEMVSPLDMALVAAALGNQGERPAPRLVQAYRHPQEGWVLFAPRGSTGTLEGLISPLILARGDSQTWGLAIIPQGEELTWYLGGTLSGAEESYALALALEQPNLGLAEYIGEQVLRAALEK
;
A
#
# COMPACT_ATOMS: atom_id res chain seq x y z
N ASP A 1 -15.95 -13.90 -2.07
CA ASP A 1 -15.83 -14.23 -0.63
C ASP A 1 -14.35 -14.28 -0.27
N PRO A 2 -13.85 -13.33 0.52
CA PRO A 2 -12.47 -13.28 0.98
C PRO A 2 -12.04 -14.46 1.87
N SER A 3 -12.97 -15.33 2.29
CA SER A 3 -12.68 -16.56 3.05
C SER A 3 -12.87 -17.87 2.24
N GLY A 4 -13.33 -17.77 0.98
CA GLY A 4 -13.67 -18.92 0.14
C GLY A 4 -12.68 -19.17 -1.01
N ARG A 5 -13.20 -19.69 -2.14
CA ARG A 5 -12.42 -19.96 -3.37
C ARG A 5 -11.64 -18.74 -3.90
N SER A 6 -12.11 -17.53 -3.63
CA SER A 6 -11.42 -16.31 -4.07
C SER A 6 -10.09 -16.11 -3.35
N TYR A 7 -9.99 -16.49 -2.07
CA TYR A 7 -8.75 -16.35 -1.29
C TYR A 7 -7.61 -17.17 -1.90
N GLN A 8 -7.88 -18.44 -2.21
CA GLN A 8 -6.90 -19.36 -2.78
C GLN A 8 -6.29 -18.81 -4.07
N ILE A 9 -7.15 -18.32 -4.98
CA ILE A 9 -6.72 -17.74 -6.26
C ILE A 9 -5.96 -16.43 -6.05
N VAL A 10 -6.43 -15.56 -5.15
CA VAL A 10 -5.74 -14.29 -4.86
C VAL A 10 -4.35 -14.55 -4.30
N GLN A 11 -4.21 -15.46 -3.33
CA GLN A 11 -2.91 -15.81 -2.77
C GLN A 11 -1.99 -16.48 -3.78
N SER A 12 -2.52 -17.27 -4.72
CA SER A 12 -1.77 -17.82 -5.85
C SER A 12 -1.21 -16.71 -6.76
N LEU A 13 -2.03 -15.73 -7.12
CA LEU A 13 -1.59 -14.60 -7.94
C LEU A 13 -0.56 -13.72 -7.21
N ILE A 14 -0.76 -13.49 -5.91
CA ILE A 14 0.22 -12.78 -5.07
C ILE A 14 1.53 -13.58 -5.00
N ALA A 15 1.50 -14.91 -4.88
CA ALA A 15 2.70 -15.76 -4.88
C ALA A 15 3.51 -15.61 -6.18
N VAL A 16 2.82 -15.68 -7.33
CA VAL A 16 3.45 -15.48 -8.66
C VAL A 16 4.04 -14.06 -8.78
N ALA A 17 3.32 -13.04 -8.32
CA ALA A 17 3.83 -11.67 -8.26
C ALA A 17 5.05 -11.54 -7.32
N ASN A 18 5.02 -12.23 -6.19
CA ASN A 18 6.03 -12.16 -5.14
C ASN A 18 7.37 -12.77 -5.58
N GLY A 19 7.33 -13.74 -6.51
CA GLY A 19 8.53 -14.30 -7.12
C GLY A 19 9.22 -13.35 -8.10
N GLY A 20 8.53 -12.34 -8.66
CA GLY A 20 9.14 -11.42 -9.61
C GLY A 20 9.86 -12.13 -10.76
N LEU A 21 11.04 -11.64 -11.15
CA LEU A 21 11.81 -12.22 -12.27
C LEU A 21 12.61 -13.48 -11.88
N LEU A 22 13.30 -13.43 -10.74
CA LEU A 22 14.31 -14.43 -10.34
C LEU A 22 13.90 -15.29 -9.14
N GLY A 23 12.77 -14.98 -8.52
CA GLY A 23 12.27 -15.68 -7.35
C GLY A 23 12.71 -15.03 -6.05
N ARG A 24 12.11 -15.49 -4.95
CA ARG A 24 12.55 -15.15 -3.59
C ARG A 24 13.78 -15.97 -3.17
N GLY A 25 14.06 -17.08 -3.85
CA GLY A 25 15.08 -18.06 -3.51
C GLY A 25 14.47 -19.34 -2.93
N PRO A 26 15.16 -20.49 -3.05
CA PRO A 26 14.67 -21.77 -2.56
C PRO A 26 14.39 -21.73 -1.05
N GLY A 27 13.15 -22.06 -0.65
CA GLY A 27 12.73 -22.05 0.75
C GLY A 27 12.59 -20.66 1.40
N LEU A 28 12.77 -19.58 0.64
CA LEU A 28 12.56 -18.19 1.11
C LEU A 28 11.18 -17.64 0.70
N GLY A 29 10.41 -18.40 -0.08
CA GLY A 29 9.02 -18.10 -0.36
C GLY A 29 8.11 -18.39 0.84
N ALA A 30 6.86 -17.95 0.76
CA ALA A 30 5.84 -18.26 1.76
C ALA A 30 4.68 -19.10 1.18
N PRO A 31 4.97 -20.30 0.62
CA PRO A 31 3.95 -21.14 -0.04
C PRO A 31 2.83 -21.58 0.92
N GLY A 32 3.08 -21.57 2.24
CA GLY A 32 2.08 -21.90 3.26
C GLY A 32 0.85 -20.98 3.27
N PHE A 33 0.95 -19.75 2.72
CA PHE A 33 -0.22 -18.88 2.57
C PHE A 33 -1.13 -19.27 1.41
N VAL A 34 -0.65 -20.11 0.48
CA VAL A 34 -1.43 -20.62 -0.64
C VAL A 34 -2.04 -21.97 -0.25
N PRO A 35 -3.37 -22.08 -0.08
CA PRO A 35 -3.97 -23.34 0.33
C PRO A 35 -3.74 -24.44 -0.70
N VAL A 36 -3.35 -25.63 -0.23
CA VAL A 36 -3.04 -26.79 -1.09
C VAL A 36 -1.92 -26.51 -2.11
N ALA A 37 -0.93 -25.69 -1.71
CA ALA A 37 0.26 -25.38 -2.50
C ALA A 37 1.00 -26.61 -3.03
N GLN A 38 0.98 -27.73 -2.31
CA GLN A 38 1.69 -28.95 -2.72
C GLN A 38 1.02 -29.72 -3.86
N SER A 39 -0.28 -29.52 -4.13
CA SER A 39 -0.98 -30.16 -5.25
C SER A 39 -1.44 -29.14 -6.28
N ASP A 40 -2.57 -28.49 -6.05
CA ASP A 40 -3.32 -27.75 -7.07
C ASP A 40 -2.61 -26.43 -7.41
N PHE A 41 -1.99 -25.82 -6.39
CA PHE A 41 -1.30 -24.53 -6.49
C PHE A 41 0.23 -24.65 -6.54
N ILE A 42 0.77 -25.82 -6.90
CA ILE A 42 2.23 -26.05 -6.92
C ILE A 42 2.96 -25.12 -7.87
N PHE A 43 2.33 -24.74 -8.97
CA PHE A 43 2.91 -23.78 -9.90
C PHE A 43 3.13 -22.41 -9.27
N ALA A 44 2.20 -21.96 -8.41
CA ALA A 44 2.33 -20.68 -7.72
C ALA A 44 3.45 -20.72 -6.67
N ALA A 45 3.58 -21.83 -5.94
CA ALA A 45 4.68 -22.03 -4.99
C ALA A 45 6.05 -22.06 -5.69
N ILE A 46 6.18 -22.79 -6.80
CA ILE A 46 7.40 -22.82 -7.61
C ILE A 46 7.71 -21.42 -8.15
N SER A 47 6.70 -20.71 -8.67
CA SER A 47 6.85 -19.36 -9.21
C SER A 47 7.28 -18.36 -8.14
N GLU A 48 6.84 -18.52 -6.89
CA GLU A 48 7.25 -17.65 -5.79
C GLU A 48 8.74 -17.82 -5.45
N GLU A 49 9.22 -19.06 -5.36
CA GLU A 49 10.60 -19.35 -4.98
C GLU A 49 11.60 -19.15 -6.14
N THR A 50 11.22 -19.52 -7.36
CA THR A 50 12.11 -19.52 -8.54
C THR A 50 11.81 -18.40 -9.54
N GLY A 51 10.77 -17.62 -9.28
CA GLY A 51 10.37 -16.47 -10.09
C GLY A 51 9.80 -16.85 -11.44
N LEU A 52 9.63 -15.81 -12.28
CA LEU A 52 9.27 -15.97 -13.67
C LEU A 52 10.26 -16.86 -14.42
N ALA A 53 11.56 -16.78 -14.13
CA ALA A 53 12.58 -17.62 -14.76
C ALA A 53 12.31 -19.11 -14.54
N GLY A 54 12.08 -19.55 -13.30
CA GLY A 54 11.77 -20.94 -13.01
C GLY A 54 10.38 -21.36 -13.49
N ALA A 55 9.38 -20.47 -13.42
CA ALA A 55 8.04 -20.72 -13.95
C ALA A 55 8.08 -20.96 -15.48
N LEU A 56 8.82 -20.12 -16.22
CA LEU A 56 9.03 -20.28 -17.67
C LEU A 56 9.86 -21.52 -17.99
N ALA A 57 10.87 -21.84 -17.18
CA ALA A 57 11.65 -23.07 -17.35
C ALA A 57 10.75 -24.31 -17.19
N LEU A 58 9.84 -24.31 -16.22
CA LEU A 58 8.87 -25.40 -16.02
C LEU A 58 7.91 -25.52 -17.20
N VAL A 59 7.32 -24.41 -17.66
CA VAL A 59 6.46 -24.41 -18.85
C VAL A 59 7.23 -24.88 -20.09
N LEU A 60 8.50 -24.49 -20.23
CA LEU A 60 9.36 -24.93 -21.32
C LEU A 60 9.63 -26.43 -21.27
N LEU A 61 9.91 -27.01 -20.09
CA LEU A 61 10.10 -28.46 -19.93
C LEU A 61 8.84 -29.24 -20.33
N LEU A 62 7.66 -28.76 -19.92
CA LEU A 62 6.38 -29.33 -20.31
C LEU A 62 6.14 -29.18 -21.83
N ALA A 63 6.45 -28.02 -22.40
CA ALA A 63 6.34 -27.77 -23.84
C ALA A 63 7.29 -28.66 -24.64
N LEU A 64 8.51 -28.92 -24.15
CA LEU A 64 9.45 -29.86 -24.77
C LEU A 64 8.95 -31.29 -24.73
N LEU A 65 8.39 -31.74 -23.61
CA LEU A 65 7.78 -33.07 -23.47
C LEU A 65 6.63 -33.25 -24.46
N VAL A 66 5.71 -32.28 -24.50
CA VAL A 66 4.57 -32.25 -25.43
C VAL A 66 5.05 -32.19 -26.88
N HIS A 67 6.01 -31.33 -27.19
CA HIS A 67 6.58 -31.22 -28.54
C HIS A 67 7.21 -32.55 -29.00
N ARG A 68 7.94 -33.24 -28.13
CA ARG A 68 8.54 -34.55 -28.45
C ARG A 68 7.47 -35.61 -28.76
N GLY A 69 6.39 -35.67 -27.97
CA GLY A 69 5.28 -36.59 -28.23
C GLY A 69 4.48 -36.24 -29.49
N LEU A 70 4.25 -34.95 -29.75
CA LEU A 70 3.60 -34.48 -30.97
C LEU A 70 4.44 -34.74 -32.22
N ARG A 71 5.76 -34.54 -32.13
CA ARG A 71 6.71 -34.87 -33.20
C ARG A 71 6.68 -36.36 -33.51
N LEU A 72 6.63 -37.22 -32.48
CA LEU A 72 6.45 -38.66 -32.66
C LEU A 72 5.14 -38.97 -33.41
N ALA A 73 4.04 -38.33 -33.04
CA ALA A 73 2.74 -38.52 -33.70
C ALA A 73 2.77 -38.07 -35.18
N LEU A 74 3.46 -36.97 -35.50
CA LEU A 74 3.58 -36.46 -36.87
C LEU A 74 4.51 -37.31 -37.77
N GLU A 75 5.50 -37.97 -37.17
CA GLU A 75 6.51 -38.75 -37.88
C GLU A 75 6.16 -40.25 -38.01
N THR A 76 5.23 -40.77 -37.19
CA THR A 76 4.88 -42.20 -37.18
C THR A 76 3.92 -42.56 -38.32
N GLN A 77 4.17 -43.71 -38.95
CA GLN A 77 3.38 -44.19 -40.09
C GLN A 77 2.14 -44.98 -39.66
N ASP A 78 2.23 -45.77 -38.58
CA ASP A 78 1.10 -46.51 -38.01
C ASP A 78 0.03 -45.55 -37.46
N ASP A 79 -1.24 -45.78 -37.86
CA ASP A 79 -2.38 -44.98 -37.44
C ASP A 79 -2.64 -45.11 -35.95
N PHE A 80 -2.52 -46.32 -35.39
CA PHE A 80 -2.73 -46.57 -33.96
C PHE A 80 -1.68 -45.84 -33.12
N ALA A 81 -0.39 -46.08 -33.40
CA ALA A 81 0.72 -45.41 -32.70
C ALA A 81 0.64 -43.88 -32.80
N ARG A 82 0.25 -43.34 -33.95
CA ARG A 82 0.07 -41.90 -34.15
C ARG A 82 -1.06 -41.32 -33.30
N LEU A 83 -2.24 -41.94 -33.30
CA LEU A 83 -3.37 -41.49 -32.48
C LEU A 83 -3.05 -41.63 -30.98
N LEU A 84 -2.38 -42.70 -30.58
CA LEU A 84 -1.96 -42.93 -29.20
C LEU A 84 -0.93 -41.88 -28.74
N ALA A 85 0.10 -41.61 -29.54
CA ALA A 85 1.09 -40.59 -29.24
C ALA A 85 0.47 -39.18 -29.18
N LEU A 86 -0.45 -38.86 -30.11
CA LEU A 86 -1.19 -37.60 -30.09
C LEU A 86 -2.08 -37.48 -28.84
N GLY A 87 -2.78 -38.55 -28.47
CA GLY A 87 -3.65 -38.60 -27.29
C GLY A 87 -2.87 -38.39 -25.99
N ILE A 88 -1.75 -39.09 -25.81
CA ILE A 88 -0.90 -38.93 -24.62
C ILE A 88 -0.29 -37.52 -24.56
N SER A 89 0.16 -36.98 -25.70
CA SER A 89 0.70 -35.61 -25.76
C SER A 89 -0.37 -34.56 -25.43
N THR A 90 -1.59 -34.78 -25.92
CA THR A 90 -2.76 -33.94 -25.62
C THR A 90 -3.14 -34.02 -24.15
N TYR A 91 -3.10 -35.22 -23.56
CA TYR A 91 -3.33 -35.43 -22.12
C TYR A 91 -2.37 -34.58 -21.27
N PHE A 92 -1.06 -34.66 -21.50
CA PHE A 92 -0.07 -33.86 -20.77
C PHE A 92 -0.25 -32.35 -20.98
N ALA A 93 -0.51 -31.92 -22.23
CA ALA A 93 -0.71 -30.52 -22.55
C ALA A 93 -1.98 -29.97 -21.89
N ALA A 94 -3.13 -30.64 -22.06
CA ALA A 94 -4.41 -30.19 -21.54
C ALA A 94 -4.41 -30.12 -20.01
N GLN A 95 -3.87 -31.15 -19.34
CA GLN A 95 -3.76 -31.16 -17.88
C GLN A 95 -2.86 -30.04 -17.36
N SER A 96 -1.71 -29.80 -18.01
CA SER A 96 -0.81 -28.70 -17.64
C SER A 96 -1.46 -27.32 -17.86
N VAL A 97 -2.11 -27.13 -19.01
CA VAL A 97 -2.81 -25.88 -19.35
C VAL A 97 -3.90 -25.59 -18.34
N LEU A 98 -4.67 -26.62 -17.98
CA LEU A 98 -5.79 -26.48 -17.07
C LEU A 98 -5.33 -26.04 -15.67
N ILE A 99 -4.32 -26.71 -15.11
CA ILE A 99 -3.88 -26.44 -13.73
C ILE A 99 -3.17 -25.09 -13.64
N ILE A 100 -2.23 -24.82 -14.54
CA ILE A 100 -1.52 -23.55 -14.54
C ILE A 100 -2.50 -22.41 -14.86
N GLY A 101 -3.41 -22.63 -15.81
CA GLY A 101 -4.51 -21.69 -16.10
C GLY A 101 -5.41 -21.44 -14.89
N GLY A 102 -5.69 -22.46 -14.07
CA GLY A 102 -6.40 -22.33 -12.80
C GLY A 102 -5.68 -21.43 -11.81
N ASN A 103 -4.38 -21.65 -11.60
CA ASN A 103 -3.54 -20.86 -10.71
C ASN A 103 -3.42 -19.38 -11.12
N LEU A 104 -3.53 -19.11 -12.43
CA LEU A 104 -3.47 -17.78 -13.04
C LEU A 104 -4.84 -17.11 -13.24
N ARG A 105 -5.92 -17.68 -12.72
CA ARG A 105 -7.31 -17.19 -12.88
C ARG A 105 -7.78 -17.14 -14.35
N LEU A 106 -7.24 -17.99 -15.22
CA LEU A 106 -7.69 -18.14 -16.61
C LEU A 106 -8.78 -19.21 -16.74
N LEU A 107 -8.68 -20.27 -15.95
CA LEU A 107 -9.54 -21.46 -16.02
C LEU A 107 -10.07 -21.81 -14.62
N PRO A 108 -11.17 -22.57 -14.51
CA PRO A 108 -11.63 -23.07 -13.22
C PRO A 108 -10.64 -24.07 -12.61
N LEU A 109 -10.55 -24.10 -11.28
CA LEU A 109 -9.79 -25.10 -10.54
C LEU A 109 -10.53 -26.44 -10.60
N THR A 110 -9.85 -27.51 -11.01
CA THR A 110 -10.47 -28.85 -11.18
C THR A 110 -9.86 -29.95 -10.31
N GLY A 111 -8.94 -29.63 -9.40
CA GLY A 111 -8.34 -30.61 -8.47
C GLY A 111 -7.51 -31.71 -9.15
N VAL A 112 -7.01 -31.45 -10.36
CA VAL A 112 -6.11 -32.36 -11.08
C VAL A 112 -4.66 -31.98 -10.83
N THR A 113 -3.76 -32.96 -10.97
CA THR A 113 -2.33 -32.86 -10.62
C THR A 113 -1.48 -32.40 -11.80
N LEU A 114 -0.51 -31.52 -11.58
CA LEU A 114 0.43 -31.10 -12.60
C LEU A 114 1.38 -32.28 -12.87
N PRO A 115 1.47 -32.79 -14.11
CA PRO A 115 2.24 -33.99 -14.40
C PRO A 115 3.68 -33.89 -13.89
N PHE A 116 4.12 -34.90 -13.14
CA PHE A 116 5.46 -35.01 -12.52
C PHE A 116 5.81 -33.99 -11.42
N VAL A 117 4.94 -33.02 -11.15
CA VAL A 117 5.26 -31.89 -10.26
C VAL A 117 4.35 -31.85 -9.04
N SER A 118 3.03 -31.90 -9.22
CA SER A 118 2.08 -31.87 -8.10
C SER A 118 2.12 -33.15 -7.30
N TYR A 119 1.86 -33.04 -6.01
CA TYR A 119 1.62 -34.18 -5.15
C TYR A 119 0.39 -34.98 -5.62
N GLY A 120 0.59 -36.26 -5.94
CA GLY A 120 -0.48 -37.18 -6.30
C GLY A 120 0.05 -38.56 -6.69
N GLY A 121 0.04 -39.50 -5.74
CA GLY A 121 0.67 -40.82 -5.90
C GLY A 121 0.21 -41.58 -7.14
N SER A 122 -1.10 -41.72 -7.34
CA SER A 122 -1.66 -42.42 -8.51
C SER A 122 -1.36 -41.68 -9.82
N SER A 123 -1.47 -40.35 -9.83
CA SER A 123 -1.17 -39.55 -11.03
C SER A 123 0.30 -39.67 -11.44
N LEU A 124 1.22 -39.70 -10.48
CA LEU A 124 2.64 -39.87 -10.76
C LEU A 124 2.91 -41.21 -11.44
N VAL A 125 2.33 -42.30 -10.92
CA VAL A 125 2.41 -43.65 -11.52
C VAL A 125 1.82 -43.65 -12.93
N THR A 126 0.62 -43.08 -13.12
CA THR A 126 -0.01 -42.98 -14.44
C THR A 126 0.85 -42.19 -15.43
N SER A 127 1.48 -41.10 -14.98
CA SER A 127 2.34 -40.24 -15.81
C SER A 127 3.62 -40.97 -16.25
N PHE A 128 4.23 -41.78 -15.37
CA PHE A 128 5.36 -42.61 -15.75
C PHE A 128 4.98 -43.73 -16.72
N LEU A 129 3.82 -44.37 -16.52
CA LEU A 129 3.32 -45.39 -17.45
C LEU A 129 3.03 -44.82 -18.84
N THR A 130 2.43 -43.63 -18.94
CA THR A 130 2.19 -42.99 -20.24
C THR A 130 3.47 -42.56 -20.94
N ILE A 131 4.49 -42.09 -20.21
CA ILE A 131 5.83 -41.86 -20.79
C ILE A 131 6.45 -43.18 -21.28
N LEU A 132 6.34 -44.27 -20.51
CA LEU A 132 6.87 -45.57 -20.91
C LEU A 132 6.27 -46.01 -22.25
N VAL A 133 4.96 -45.81 -22.44
CA VAL A 133 4.28 -46.06 -23.72
C VAL A 133 4.87 -45.20 -24.85
N LEU A 134 5.06 -43.90 -24.65
CA LEU A 134 5.68 -43.02 -25.65
C LEU A 134 7.11 -43.46 -26.02
N LEU A 135 7.91 -43.88 -25.04
CA LEU A 135 9.26 -44.39 -25.27
C LEU A 135 9.25 -45.69 -26.07
N HIS A 136 8.30 -46.59 -25.79
CA HIS A 136 8.14 -47.83 -26.53
C HIS A 136 7.79 -47.56 -28.00
N LEU A 137 6.80 -46.68 -28.25
CA LEU A 137 6.44 -46.25 -29.61
C LEU A 137 7.60 -45.60 -30.36
N THR A 138 8.45 -44.84 -29.66
CA THR A 138 9.65 -44.22 -30.24
C THR A 138 10.67 -45.27 -30.70
N THR A 139 10.79 -46.37 -29.94
CA THR A 139 11.71 -47.48 -30.23
C THR A 139 11.22 -48.29 -31.43
N ASP A 140 9.93 -48.65 -31.44
CA ASP A 140 9.32 -49.41 -32.54
C ASP A 140 9.40 -48.65 -33.86
N ARG A 141 9.22 -47.32 -33.83
CA ARG A 141 9.45 -46.47 -35.01
C ARG A 141 10.86 -46.59 -35.56
N GLY A 142 11.87 -46.64 -34.70
CA GLY A 142 13.27 -46.81 -35.10
C GLY A 142 13.50 -48.11 -35.87
N GLN A 143 12.76 -49.16 -35.52
CA GLN A 143 12.80 -50.46 -36.19
C GLN A 143 11.95 -50.50 -37.48
N GLN A 144 10.86 -49.73 -37.56
CA GLN A 144 10.01 -49.69 -38.76
C GLN A 144 10.61 -48.85 -39.90
N ASN A 145 11.41 -47.82 -39.60
CA ASN A 145 12.07 -47.01 -40.63
C ASN A 145 13.08 -47.79 -41.49
N THR A 146 13.52 -48.99 -41.06
CA THR A 146 14.37 -49.88 -41.86
C THR A 146 13.56 -50.82 -42.77
N ALA A 147 12.24 -50.91 -42.59
CA ALA A 147 11.35 -51.74 -43.38
C ALA A 147 10.42 -50.86 -44.24
N SER A 148 10.69 -50.78 -45.54
CA SER A 148 9.97 -49.93 -46.51
C SER A 148 8.48 -50.31 -46.62
N ARG A 149 7.58 -49.43 -46.15
CA ARG A 149 6.13 -49.49 -46.40
C ARG A 149 5.62 -48.20 -47.06
N PRO A 150 4.62 -48.28 -47.97
CA PRO A 150 4.12 -47.14 -48.72
C PRO A 150 3.38 -46.12 -47.82
N HIS A 151 3.53 -44.84 -48.15
CA HIS A 151 3.08 -43.70 -47.35
C HIS A 151 1.59 -43.38 -47.52
N SER A 152 0.82 -43.34 -46.43
CA SER A 152 -0.51 -42.71 -46.40
C SER A 152 -0.39 -41.22 -46.05
N ALA A 153 -0.54 -40.33 -47.03
CA ALA A 153 -0.36 -38.88 -46.88
C ALA A 153 -1.57 -38.14 -46.26
N VAL A 154 -2.70 -38.83 -46.06
CA VAL A 154 -4.03 -38.19 -45.95
C VAL A 154 -4.39 -37.66 -44.56
N HIS A 155 -3.70 -38.05 -43.47
CA HIS A 155 -4.08 -37.68 -42.09
C HIS A 155 -3.13 -36.70 -41.36
N ARG A 156 -2.20 -36.02 -42.05
CA ARG A 156 -1.21 -35.13 -41.40
C ARG A 156 -1.72 -33.73 -41.04
N PHE A 157 -2.74 -33.24 -41.74
CA PHE A 157 -3.25 -31.87 -41.55
C PHE A 157 -3.96 -31.63 -40.19
N PRO A 158 -4.87 -32.50 -39.70
CA PRO A 158 -5.54 -32.25 -38.43
C PRO A 158 -4.60 -32.38 -37.22
N SER A 159 -3.61 -33.30 -37.28
CA SER A 159 -2.65 -33.49 -36.18
C SER A 159 -1.69 -32.32 -36.02
N LEU A 160 -1.30 -31.66 -37.11
CA LEU A 160 -0.45 -30.47 -37.05
C LEU A 160 -1.20 -29.28 -36.43
N ALA A 161 -2.47 -29.07 -36.79
CA ALA A 161 -3.28 -27.99 -36.22
C ALA A 161 -3.49 -28.18 -34.71
N ILE A 162 -3.79 -29.41 -34.27
CA ILE A 162 -3.89 -29.76 -32.84
C ILE A 162 -2.55 -29.50 -32.16
N ALA A 163 -1.45 -30.00 -32.72
CA ALA A 163 -0.10 -29.80 -32.18
C ALA A 163 0.23 -28.31 -32.00
N ALA A 164 -0.04 -27.50 -33.01
CA ALA A 164 0.17 -26.06 -32.97
C ALA A 164 -0.70 -25.39 -31.90
N SER A 165 -1.97 -25.79 -31.78
CA SER A 165 -2.88 -25.22 -30.76
C SER A 165 -2.45 -25.52 -29.33
N LEU A 166 -1.93 -26.72 -29.05
CA LEU A 166 -1.46 -27.13 -27.72
C LEU A 166 -0.20 -26.36 -27.32
N LEU A 167 0.75 -26.20 -28.24
CA LEU A 167 1.96 -25.40 -28.00
C LEU A 167 1.63 -23.91 -27.86
N ALA A 168 0.69 -23.40 -28.65
CA ALA A 168 0.19 -22.03 -28.52
C ALA A 168 -0.49 -21.79 -27.17
N ALA A 169 -1.25 -22.76 -26.64
CA ALA A 169 -1.87 -22.65 -25.31
C ALA A 169 -0.82 -22.58 -24.19
N LEU A 170 0.24 -23.40 -24.26
CA LEU A 170 1.36 -23.33 -23.30
C LEU A 170 2.12 -22.00 -23.41
N ALA A 171 2.34 -21.50 -24.63
CA ALA A 171 2.96 -20.20 -24.85
C ALA A 171 2.09 -19.06 -24.29
N ALA A 172 0.77 -19.11 -24.45
CA ALA A 172 -0.15 -18.14 -23.87
C ALA A 172 -0.09 -18.13 -22.34
N ILE A 173 0.01 -19.30 -21.71
CA ILE A 173 0.21 -19.40 -20.25
C ILE A 173 1.52 -18.78 -19.80
N ALA A 174 2.62 -19.02 -20.52
CA ALA A 174 3.90 -18.38 -20.25
C ALA A 174 3.79 -16.85 -20.29
N LEU A 175 3.09 -16.30 -21.29
CA LEU A 175 2.85 -14.86 -21.41
C LEU A 175 1.99 -14.31 -20.27
N VAL A 176 0.91 -15.00 -19.90
CA VAL A 176 0.05 -14.58 -18.78
C VAL A 176 0.79 -14.66 -17.45
N THR A 177 1.66 -15.65 -17.27
CA THR A 177 2.54 -15.73 -16.09
C THR A 177 3.44 -14.50 -16.02
N GLY A 178 4.07 -14.11 -17.13
CA GLY A 178 4.88 -12.89 -17.21
C GLY A 178 4.08 -11.62 -16.92
N TRP A 179 2.86 -11.54 -17.43
CA TRP A 179 1.96 -10.41 -17.15
C TRP A 179 1.63 -10.29 -15.66
N TRP A 180 1.31 -11.39 -14.97
CA TRP A 180 1.06 -11.37 -13.53
C TRP A 180 2.31 -11.08 -12.71
N ALA A 181 3.45 -11.69 -13.06
CA ALA A 181 4.69 -11.53 -12.32
C ALA A 181 5.29 -10.12 -12.43
N VAL A 182 5.20 -9.48 -13.60
CA VAL A 182 5.90 -8.22 -13.89
C VAL A 182 4.96 -7.03 -13.99
N VAL A 183 3.90 -7.14 -14.80
CA VAL A 183 3.05 -5.98 -15.13
C VAL A 183 2.03 -5.71 -14.03
N ARG A 184 1.34 -6.75 -13.54
CA ARG A 184 0.36 -6.64 -12.44
C ARG A 184 0.98 -6.86 -11.06
N GLY A 185 2.24 -7.30 -11.01
CA GLY A 185 2.95 -7.63 -9.78
C GLY A 185 2.93 -6.51 -8.73
N PRO A 186 3.35 -5.27 -9.04
CA PRO A 186 3.40 -4.18 -8.07
C PRO A 186 2.03 -3.90 -7.41
N ALA A 187 0.95 -3.89 -8.20
CA ALA A 187 -0.40 -3.66 -7.70
C ALA A 187 -0.92 -4.78 -6.80
N LEU A 188 -0.47 -6.03 -7.02
CA LEU A 188 -0.83 -7.17 -6.17
C LEU A 188 -0.03 -7.17 -4.86
N LEU A 189 1.25 -6.82 -4.91
CA LEU A 189 2.13 -6.81 -3.75
C LEU A 189 1.76 -5.70 -2.76
N GLY A 190 1.29 -4.55 -3.26
CA GLY A 190 0.84 -3.41 -2.46
C GLY A 190 -0.56 -3.54 -1.84
N ARG A 191 -1.22 -4.69 -1.97
CA ARG A 191 -2.52 -4.91 -1.32
C ARG A 191 -2.36 -5.03 0.21
N ASN A 192 -3.37 -4.59 0.95
CA ASN A 192 -3.39 -4.68 2.41
C ASN A 192 -3.68 -6.10 2.91
N ASP A 193 -4.33 -6.94 2.09
CA ASP A 193 -4.62 -8.36 2.40
C ASP A 193 -3.46 -9.30 2.03
N ASN A 194 -2.28 -8.77 1.75
CA ASN A 194 -1.10 -9.57 1.43
C ASN A 194 -0.34 -9.96 2.72
N PRO A 195 -0.45 -11.23 3.20
CA PRO A 195 0.17 -11.65 4.46
C PRO A 195 1.71 -11.64 4.40
N ARG A 196 2.29 -11.62 3.19
CA ARG A 196 3.75 -11.56 3.00
C ARG A 196 4.35 -10.23 3.46
N ARG A 197 3.55 -9.15 3.49
CA ARG A 197 3.98 -7.85 4.02
C ARG A 197 4.23 -7.94 5.52
N ALA A 198 3.26 -8.47 6.26
CA ALA A 198 3.38 -8.68 7.70
C ALA A 198 4.53 -9.65 8.05
N LEU A 199 4.74 -10.70 7.25
CA LEU A 199 5.89 -11.59 7.43
C LEU A 199 7.22 -10.86 7.22
N ALA A 200 7.32 -10.03 6.17
CA ALA A 200 8.52 -9.24 5.92
C ALA A 200 8.81 -8.25 7.05
N ASP A 201 7.79 -7.60 7.62
CA ASP A 201 7.94 -6.66 8.74
C ASP A 201 8.46 -7.32 10.03
N ARG A 202 8.26 -8.63 10.20
CA ARG A 202 8.82 -9.37 11.33
C ARG A 202 10.31 -9.67 11.17
N ILE A 203 10.82 -9.70 9.95
CA ILE A 203 12.20 -10.13 9.64
C ILE A 203 13.09 -8.94 9.27
N VAL A 204 12.54 -7.94 8.58
CA VAL A 204 13.23 -6.71 8.18
C VAL A 204 12.71 -5.56 9.03
N PRO A 205 13.58 -4.83 9.75
CA PRO A 205 13.12 -3.74 10.58
C PRO A 205 12.64 -2.56 9.72
N ARG A 206 11.48 -2.01 10.08
CA ARG A 206 10.99 -0.75 9.49
C ARG A 206 11.77 0.43 10.05
N GLY A 207 11.91 1.48 9.23
CA GLY A 207 12.52 2.75 9.65
C GLY A 207 11.77 3.42 10.80
N ALA A 208 12.47 4.20 11.62
CA ALA A 208 11.83 4.98 12.68
C ALA A 208 11.14 6.22 12.11
N ILE A 209 10.07 6.68 12.76
CA ILE A 209 9.49 8.01 12.52
C ILE A 209 9.93 8.89 13.69
N LEU A 210 10.56 10.02 13.38
CA LEU A 210 11.16 10.93 14.34
C LEU A 210 10.53 12.32 14.24
N ASP A 211 10.55 13.07 15.35
CA ASP A 211 10.21 14.49 15.37
C ASP A 211 11.32 15.34 14.70
N ARG A 212 11.13 16.66 14.66
CA ARG A 212 12.10 17.61 14.08
C ARG A 212 13.47 17.61 14.75
N HIS A 213 13.56 17.19 16.01
CA HIS A 213 14.77 17.10 16.83
C HIS A 213 15.41 15.69 16.83
N ASN A 214 14.87 14.75 16.06
CA ASN A 214 15.23 13.33 16.02
C ASN A 214 14.80 12.51 17.24
N THR A 215 13.85 13.00 18.02
CA THR A 215 13.19 12.23 19.07
C THR A 215 12.29 11.18 18.43
N PRO A 216 12.43 9.88 18.78
CA PRO A 216 11.61 8.84 18.19
C PRO A 216 10.13 8.96 18.58
N LEU A 217 9.24 8.89 17.58
CA LEU A 217 7.78 8.84 17.73
C LEU A 217 7.25 7.42 17.52
N VAL A 218 7.81 6.71 16.53
CA VAL A 218 7.52 5.30 16.24
C VAL A 218 8.80 4.56 15.92
N VAL A 219 8.98 3.40 16.55
CA VAL A 219 10.19 2.58 16.45
C VAL A 219 9.85 1.12 16.16
N THR A 220 10.85 0.38 15.68
CA THR A 220 10.77 -1.08 15.53
C THR A 220 11.66 -1.71 16.59
N GLU A 221 11.08 -2.54 17.46
CA GLU A 221 11.77 -3.19 18.58
C GLU A 221 11.88 -4.71 18.35
N GLY A 222 12.88 -5.35 18.95
CA GLY A 222 13.08 -6.80 18.89
C GLY A 222 14.24 -7.24 18.00
N ALA A 223 14.21 -8.51 17.59
CA ALA A 223 15.22 -9.15 16.75
C ALA A 223 14.58 -9.70 15.46
N PRO A 224 15.35 -10.02 14.41
CA PRO A 224 14.82 -10.60 13.18
C PRO A 224 13.98 -11.86 13.46
N GLY A 225 12.72 -11.85 13.01
CA GLY A 225 11.68 -12.87 13.28
C GLY A 225 10.65 -12.45 14.34
N GLU A 226 11.03 -11.51 15.20
CA GLU A 226 10.24 -11.02 16.34
C GLU A 226 10.12 -9.49 16.33
N TYR A 227 10.43 -8.82 15.21
CA TYR A 227 10.26 -7.38 15.13
C TYR A 227 8.79 -6.99 15.37
N THR A 228 8.61 -6.00 16.22
CA THR A 228 7.31 -5.39 16.55
C THR A 228 7.38 -3.89 16.33
N ARG A 229 6.30 -3.32 15.81
CA ARG A 229 6.17 -1.88 15.63
C ARG A 229 5.58 -1.28 16.90
N ARG A 230 6.23 -0.26 17.46
CA ARG A 230 5.79 0.41 18.69
C ARG A 230 5.68 1.91 18.50
N THR A 231 4.50 2.44 18.81
CA THR A 231 4.25 3.88 18.87
C THR A 231 4.54 4.37 20.27
N LEU A 232 5.45 5.34 20.40
CA LEU A 232 5.87 5.90 21.70
C LEU A 232 4.93 7.02 22.18
N VAL A 233 4.23 7.67 21.25
CA VAL A 233 3.32 8.79 21.51
C VAL A 233 1.92 8.41 21.03
N ALA A 234 1.11 7.83 21.91
CA ALA A 234 -0.21 7.31 21.58
C ALA A 234 -1.18 8.42 21.08
N ALA A 235 -1.08 9.64 21.62
CA ALA A 235 -1.93 10.76 21.22
C ALA A 235 -1.84 11.09 19.71
N LEU A 236 -0.70 10.76 19.09
CA LEU A 236 -0.49 10.95 17.65
C LEU A 236 -1.06 9.82 16.79
N GLY A 237 -1.79 8.85 17.35
CA GLY A 237 -2.40 7.72 16.63
C GLY A 237 -3.14 8.12 15.34
N PRO A 238 -4.02 9.13 15.33
CA PRO A 238 -4.70 9.57 14.10
C PRO A 238 -3.76 10.12 13.02
N VAL A 239 -2.61 10.69 13.40
CA VAL A 239 -1.63 11.28 12.46
C VAL A 239 -0.62 10.25 11.98
N LEU A 240 0.07 9.60 12.91
CA LEU A 240 1.07 8.57 12.62
C LEU A 240 0.41 7.35 11.96
N GLY A 241 -0.81 7.03 12.39
CA GLY A 241 -1.54 5.84 11.98
C GLY A 241 -0.97 4.57 12.62
N TYR A 242 -1.17 3.45 11.94
CA TYR A 242 -0.75 2.15 12.43
C TYR A 242 -0.41 1.21 11.27
N ILE A 243 0.23 0.11 11.65
CA ILE A 243 0.40 -1.07 10.80
C ILE A 243 -0.04 -2.29 11.62
N HIS A 244 -0.97 -3.06 11.07
CA HIS A 244 -1.49 -4.25 11.71
C HIS A 244 -1.69 -5.39 10.70
N PRO A 245 -1.28 -6.64 10.98
CA PRO A 245 -1.44 -7.76 10.05
C PRO A 245 -2.90 -8.05 9.66
N VAL A 246 -3.85 -7.74 10.54
CA VAL A 246 -5.29 -7.97 10.31
C VAL A 246 -6.01 -6.71 9.82
N TYR A 247 -5.65 -5.54 10.37
CA TYR A 247 -6.40 -4.30 10.16
C TYR A 247 -5.79 -3.38 9.09
N GLY A 248 -4.64 -3.77 8.52
CA GLY A 248 -3.98 -3.04 7.44
C GLY A 248 -3.10 -1.89 7.92
N LEU A 249 -2.99 -0.84 7.11
CA LEU A 249 -2.17 0.34 7.37
C LEU A 249 -3.01 1.61 7.32
N ALA A 250 -2.61 2.64 8.05
CA ALA A 250 -3.25 3.95 8.05
C ALA A 250 -2.24 5.09 8.31
N GLY A 251 -2.67 6.33 8.09
CA GLY A 251 -1.90 7.53 8.44
C GLY A 251 -0.54 7.66 7.74
N LEU A 252 0.44 8.20 8.46
CA LEU A 252 1.80 8.32 7.94
C LEU A 252 2.47 6.97 7.68
N GLU A 253 2.17 5.93 8.46
CA GLU A 253 2.65 4.56 8.22
C GLU A 253 2.28 4.03 6.83
N ASP A 254 1.08 4.35 6.33
CA ASP A 254 0.63 3.97 4.98
C ASP A 254 1.27 4.88 3.91
N SER A 255 1.19 6.19 4.08
CA SER A 255 1.69 7.15 3.07
C SER A 255 3.21 7.12 2.85
N LEU A 256 3.96 6.63 3.84
CA LEU A 256 5.42 6.50 3.82
C LEU A 256 5.89 5.05 3.78
N ASP A 257 4.98 4.09 3.57
CA ASP A 257 5.27 2.67 3.70
C ASP A 257 6.47 2.21 2.84
N ASP A 258 6.60 2.73 1.62
CA ASP A 258 7.71 2.40 0.73
C ASP A 258 9.07 2.77 1.33
N TYR A 259 9.18 3.92 2.00
CA TYR A 259 10.41 4.34 2.67
C TYR A 259 10.64 3.53 3.95
N LEU A 260 9.58 3.37 4.74
CA LEU A 260 9.63 2.63 6.00
C LEU A 260 9.95 1.15 5.81
N ARG A 261 9.63 0.56 4.65
CA ARG A 261 10.00 -0.82 4.27
C ARG A 261 11.32 -0.94 3.50
N GLY A 262 11.95 0.18 3.18
CA GLY A 262 13.22 0.22 2.46
C GLY A 262 13.11 -0.03 0.95
N LEU A 263 11.90 0.05 0.38
CA LEU A 263 11.65 0.01 -1.07
C LEU A 263 11.97 1.36 -1.73
N ALA A 264 11.79 2.46 -1.00
CA ALA A 264 12.20 3.81 -1.37
C ALA A 264 13.25 4.35 -0.38
N GLY A 265 14.00 5.37 -0.80
CA GLY A 265 15.06 5.98 0.01
C GLY A 265 16.37 5.19 0.08
N ASN A 266 16.37 3.90 -0.25
CA ASN A 266 17.58 3.11 -0.49
C ASN A 266 18.02 3.19 -1.97
N PRO A 267 19.33 3.03 -2.27
CA PRO A 267 19.80 2.94 -3.66
C PRO A 267 19.09 1.79 -4.40
N PRO A 268 18.57 2.00 -5.62
CA PRO A 268 17.83 0.96 -6.36
C PRO A 268 18.61 -0.35 -6.55
N LEU A 269 19.93 -0.24 -6.74
CA LEU A 269 20.81 -1.41 -6.87
C LEU A 269 20.91 -2.21 -5.56
N THR A 270 20.90 -1.55 -4.40
CA THR A 270 20.88 -2.20 -3.08
C THR A 270 19.57 -2.95 -2.88
N VAL A 271 18.44 -2.31 -3.22
CA VAL A 271 17.11 -2.95 -3.15
C VAL A 271 17.08 -4.19 -4.04
N TRP A 272 17.58 -4.08 -5.26
CA TRP A 272 17.65 -5.20 -6.20
C TRP A 272 18.53 -6.36 -5.68
N TRP A 273 19.73 -6.07 -5.17
CA TRP A 273 20.63 -7.09 -4.62
C TRP A 273 20.04 -7.79 -3.39
N HIS A 274 19.40 -7.04 -2.49
CA HIS A 274 18.76 -7.62 -1.32
C HIS A 274 17.61 -8.56 -1.71
N HIS A 275 16.79 -8.16 -2.69
CA HIS A 275 15.75 -9.03 -3.23
C HIS A 275 16.32 -10.31 -3.85
N LEU A 276 17.43 -10.22 -4.59
CA LEU A 276 18.06 -11.37 -5.23
C LEU A 276 18.72 -12.33 -4.22
N LEU A 277 19.43 -11.81 -3.22
CA LEU A 277 20.23 -12.61 -2.30
C LEU A 277 19.45 -13.11 -1.09
N TYR A 278 18.53 -12.30 -0.57
CA TYR A 278 17.82 -12.56 0.68
C TYR A 278 16.31 -12.73 0.48
N GLY A 279 15.80 -12.51 -0.73
CA GLY A 279 14.37 -12.56 -0.98
C GLY A 279 13.59 -11.50 -0.20
N GLN A 280 14.22 -10.39 0.20
CA GLN A 280 13.64 -9.37 1.09
C GLN A 280 14.19 -7.98 0.74
N PRO A 281 13.47 -6.88 1.07
CA PRO A 281 14.03 -5.54 0.93
C PRO A 281 15.14 -5.29 1.97
N PRO A 282 16.01 -4.28 1.75
CA PRO A 282 16.91 -3.78 2.79
C PRO A 282 16.11 -3.14 3.94
N PRO A 283 16.75 -2.89 5.10
CA PRO A 283 16.13 -2.15 6.19
C PRO A 283 15.49 -0.82 5.74
N GLY A 284 14.38 -0.47 6.38
CA GLY A 284 13.71 0.80 6.17
C GLY A 284 14.57 1.99 6.54
N VAL A 285 14.33 3.12 5.87
CA VAL A 285 15.00 4.38 6.19
C VAL A 285 14.20 5.17 7.23
N ASP A 286 14.90 5.83 8.15
CA ASP A 286 14.27 6.70 9.14
C ASP A 286 13.66 7.93 8.47
N ILE A 287 12.50 8.36 8.96
CA ILE A 287 11.79 9.55 8.50
C ILE A 287 11.81 10.60 9.60
N ARG A 288 12.14 11.83 9.24
CA ARG A 288 12.03 13.01 10.11
C ARG A 288 10.82 13.83 9.71
N LEU A 289 9.96 14.10 10.69
CA LEU A 289 8.82 15.01 10.58
C LEU A 289 9.23 16.43 10.97
N THR A 290 8.36 17.39 10.67
CA THR A 290 8.47 18.77 11.14
C THR A 290 7.82 18.99 12.50
N LEU A 291 7.05 18.01 12.99
CA LEU A 291 6.42 18.04 14.31
C LEU A 291 7.45 18.28 15.40
N ASP A 292 7.06 19.10 16.37
CA ASP A 292 7.80 19.35 17.59
C ASP A 292 7.10 18.61 18.73
N LEU A 293 7.77 17.62 19.33
CA LEU A 293 7.13 16.75 20.32
C LEU A 293 6.68 17.49 21.58
N ASP A 294 7.42 18.51 22.02
CA ASP A 294 7.05 19.24 23.25
C ASP A 294 5.80 20.09 23.00
N LEU A 295 5.75 20.80 21.86
CA LEU A 295 4.57 21.60 21.48
C LEU A 295 3.36 20.69 21.20
N GLN A 296 3.59 19.54 20.58
CA GLN A 296 2.58 18.54 20.32
C GLN A 296 1.98 18.02 21.64
N THR A 297 2.82 17.72 22.64
CA THR A 297 2.38 17.26 23.96
C THR A 297 1.53 18.31 24.66
N VAL A 298 1.95 19.59 24.63
CA VAL A 298 1.16 20.70 25.19
C VAL A 298 -0.22 20.78 24.53
N ALA A 299 -0.29 20.69 23.20
CA ALA A 299 -1.56 20.74 22.49
C ALA A 299 -2.46 19.53 22.79
N ASP A 300 -1.89 18.32 22.85
CA ASP A 300 -2.62 17.10 23.15
C ASP A 300 -3.15 17.07 24.60
N ASP A 301 -2.37 17.55 25.56
CA ASP A 301 -2.80 17.67 26.97
C ASP A 301 -3.93 18.69 27.12
N LEU A 302 -3.87 19.81 26.39
CA LEU A 302 -4.91 20.84 26.39
C LEU A 302 -6.21 20.40 25.69
N LEU A 303 -6.11 19.52 24.69
CA LEU A 303 -7.26 18.92 24.00
C LEU A 303 -7.77 17.63 24.64
N ALA A 304 -7.10 17.13 25.68
CA ALA A 304 -7.50 15.89 26.34
C ALA A 304 -8.96 15.93 26.83
N GLY A 305 -9.74 14.91 26.45
CA GLY A 305 -11.17 14.83 26.78
C GLY A 305 -12.07 15.77 25.99
N GLN A 306 -11.52 16.52 25.03
CA GLN A 306 -12.27 17.35 24.09
C GLN A 306 -12.28 16.70 22.71
N ARG A 307 -13.33 16.94 21.93
CA ARG A 307 -13.39 16.50 20.55
C ARG A 307 -13.03 17.66 19.63
N GLY A 308 -12.04 17.48 18.77
CA GLY A 308 -11.53 18.56 17.93
C GLY A 308 -10.16 18.30 17.35
N ALA A 309 -9.60 19.30 16.70
CA ALA A 309 -8.26 19.26 16.14
C ALA A 309 -7.59 20.63 16.15
N LEU A 310 -6.27 20.62 16.33
CA LEU A 310 -5.42 21.81 16.36
C LEU A 310 -4.23 21.61 15.44
N VAL A 311 -3.95 22.64 14.64
CA VAL A 311 -2.78 22.70 13.75
C VAL A 311 -2.00 23.97 14.04
N LEU A 312 -0.70 23.83 14.28
CA LEU A 312 0.25 24.94 14.40
C LEU A 312 1.28 24.85 13.27
N LEU A 313 1.49 25.96 12.56
CA LEU A 313 2.41 26.10 11.44
C LEU A 313 3.46 27.18 11.73
N ASP A 314 4.68 26.95 11.26
CA ASP A 314 5.65 28.01 10.98
C ASP A 314 5.27 28.67 9.64
N THR A 315 4.99 29.97 9.66
CA THR A 315 4.50 30.69 8.47
C THR A 315 5.61 30.97 7.46
N ALA A 316 6.88 30.96 7.86
CA ALA A 316 7.99 31.29 6.98
C ALA A 316 8.31 30.14 6.01
N ASN A 317 8.23 28.90 6.48
CA ASN A 317 8.61 27.71 5.70
C ASN A 317 7.46 26.71 5.48
N GLY A 318 6.32 26.88 6.17
CA GLY A 318 5.16 25.98 6.10
C GLY A 318 5.29 24.72 6.94
N ASP A 319 6.27 24.63 7.84
CA ASP A 319 6.47 23.47 8.69
C ASP A 319 5.30 23.30 9.67
N VAL A 320 4.70 22.11 9.66
CA VAL A 320 3.66 21.73 10.62
C VAL A 320 4.33 21.32 11.93
N LEU A 321 4.26 22.19 12.94
CA LEU A 321 4.88 21.95 14.24
C LEU A 321 3.97 21.13 15.17
N VAL A 322 2.65 21.32 15.05
CA VAL A 322 1.64 20.56 15.81
C VAL A 322 0.54 20.12 14.84
N MET A 323 0.13 18.86 14.95
CA MET A 323 -1.05 18.31 14.33
C MET A 323 -1.75 17.40 15.35
N SER A 324 -2.68 17.97 16.12
CA SER A 324 -3.43 17.25 17.15
C SER A 324 -4.84 16.92 16.67
N SER A 325 -5.33 15.73 17.01
CA SER A 325 -6.66 15.24 16.65
C SER A 325 -7.22 14.39 17.78
N HIS A 326 -8.28 14.86 18.43
CA HIS A 326 -8.93 14.19 19.56
C HIS A 326 -10.40 13.87 19.29
N PRO A 327 -10.93 12.76 19.82
CA PRO A 327 -10.24 11.77 20.65
C PRO A 327 -9.20 10.96 19.86
N ALA A 328 -8.05 10.70 20.47
CA ALA A 328 -6.99 9.86 19.92
C ALA A 328 -7.18 8.39 20.35
N TYR A 329 -6.36 7.49 19.82
CA TYR A 329 -6.32 6.08 20.19
C TYR A 329 -4.88 5.59 20.26
N ASP A 330 -4.62 4.53 21.03
CA ASP A 330 -3.29 3.91 21.13
C ASP A 330 -3.09 2.86 20.02
N PRO A 331 -2.20 3.08 19.03
CA PRO A 331 -1.93 2.11 17.97
C PRO A 331 -1.35 0.79 18.47
N ASN A 332 -0.78 0.75 19.69
CA ASN A 332 -0.20 -0.47 20.25
C ASN A 332 -1.25 -1.45 20.77
N ARG A 333 -2.50 -1.01 20.95
CA ARG A 333 -3.57 -1.79 21.59
C ARG A 333 -4.69 -2.19 20.63
N LEU A 334 -4.45 -2.11 19.31
CA LEU A 334 -5.49 -2.35 18.30
C LEU A 334 -6.20 -3.68 18.47
N ASP A 335 -5.50 -4.77 18.83
CA ASP A 335 -6.15 -6.06 19.08
C ASP A 335 -7.20 -6.02 20.21
N ASP A 336 -7.01 -5.16 21.22
CA ASP A 336 -7.93 -5.01 22.34
C ASP A 336 -9.11 -4.09 22.02
N ILE A 337 -8.87 -3.01 21.28
CA ILE A 337 -9.81 -1.88 21.15
C ILE A 337 -10.45 -1.75 19.76
N TRP A 338 -10.11 -2.60 18.78
CA TRP A 338 -10.56 -2.44 17.39
C TRP A 338 -12.09 -2.35 17.23
N ASP A 339 -12.82 -3.26 17.87
CA ASP A 339 -14.28 -3.29 17.79
C ASP A 339 -14.90 -2.02 18.41
N GLU A 340 -14.29 -1.51 19.48
CA GLU A 340 -14.68 -0.24 20.11
C GLU A 340 -14.38 0.94 19.17
N LEU A 341 -13.19 0.99 18.56
CA LEU A 341 -12.76 2.08 17.67
C LEU A 341 -13.63 2.23 16.43
N ILE A 342 -14.07 1.11 15.83
CA ILE A 342 -14.97 1.15 14.66
C ILE A 342 -16.39 1.54 15.05
N ALA A 343 -16.86 1.08 16.22
CA ALA A 343 -18.21 1.35 16.69
C ALA A 343 -18.38 2.74 17.33
N ALA A 344 -17.28 3.39 17.71
CA ALA A 344 -17.29 4.65 18.43
C ALA A 344 -17.87 5.81 17.60
N GLU A 345 -18.91 6.45 18.12
CA GLU A 345 -19.59 7.59 17.47
C GLU A 345 -18.71 8.84 17.38
N ASP A 346 -17.70 8.95 18.24
CA ASP A 346 -16.69 10.01 18.25
C ASP A 346 -15.51 9.73 17.32
N ALA A 347 -15.57 8.68 16.48
CA ALA A 347 -14.66 8.42 15.36
C ALA A 347 -13.17 8.73 15.65
N PRO A 348 -12.53 8.03 16.61
CA PRO A 348 -11.13 8.29 17.00
C PRO A 348 -10.12 7.96 15.88
N LEU A 349 -10.48 7.09 14.94
CA LEU A 349 -9.64 6.76 13.77
C LEU A 349 -9.54 7.93 12.76
N LEU A 350 -10.44 8.91 12.84
CA LEU A 350 -10.47 10.06 11.94
C LEU A 350 -9.36 11.06 12.32
N ASN A 351 -8.48 11.36 11.37
CA ASN A 351 -7.55 12.48 11.53
C ASN A 351 -8.26 13.80 11.27
N ARG A 352 -8.85 14.38 12.31
CA ARG A 352 -9.65 15.61 12.23
C ARG A 352 -8.89 16.81 11.70
N ALA A 353 -7.57 16.86 11.87
CA ALA A 353 -6.74 17.96 11.42
C ALA A 353 -6.71 18.11 9.89
N VAL A 354 -6.82 17.00 9.15
CA VAL A 354 -6.75 16.98 7.68
C VAL A 354 -7.97 16.37 6.99
N GLN A 355 -8.63 15.40 7.61
CA GLN A 355 -9.80 14.71 7.08
C GLN A 355 -11.11 15.30 7.62
N GLY A 356 -11.05 15.98 8.78
CA GLY A 356 -12.20 16.69 9.34
C GLY A 356 -12.66 17.80 8.40
N ARG A 357 -13.97 17.93 8.24
CA ARG A 357 -14.62 18.94 7.40
C ARG A 357 -15.62 19.68 8.25
N TYR A 358 -15.37 20.97 8.44
CA TYR A 358 -16.11 21.80 9.38
C TYR A 358 -16.64 23.05 8.67
N PRO A 359 -17.86 23.49 9.02
CA PRO A 359 -18.44 24.70 8.47
C PRO A 359 -17.65 25.93 8.93
N VAL A 360 -17.39 26.84 7.99
CA VAL A 360 -16.73 28.12 8.28
C VAL A 360 -17.75 29.16 8.72
N GLY A 361 -18.94 29.18 8.10
CA GLY A 361 -20.00 30.16 8.35
C GLY A 361 -19.49 31.61 8.31
N ASP A 362 -19.98 32.42 9.25
CA ASP A 362 -19.64 33.85 9.39
C ASP A 362 -18.13 34.13 9.62
N LEU A 363 -17.31 33.10 9.90
CA LEU A 363 -15.87 33.28 10.03
C LEU A 363 -15.26 33.81 8.72
N TRP A 364 -15.74 33.35 7.56
CA TRP A 364 -15.20 33.78 6.28
C TRP A 364 -15.44 35.27 6.03
N GLU A 365 -16.66 35.76 6.31
CA GLU A 365 -17.01 37.18 6.17
C GLU A 365 -16.14 38.07 7.08
N ARG A 366 -15.73 37.57 8.25
CA ARG A 366 -14.83 38.30 9.15
C ARG A 366 -13.39 38.34 8.66
N LEU A 367 -12.92 37.29 7.99
CA LEU A 367 -11.53 37.20 7.52
C LEU A 367 -11.32 37.87 6.16
N ALA A 368 -12.29 37.75 5.26
CA ALA A 368 -12.21 38.20 3.87
C ALA A 368 -13.57 38.81 3.43
N PRO A 369 -13.98 39.95 4.01
CA PRO A 369 -15.28 40.55 3.72
C PRO A 369 -15.40 40.90 2.23
N GLY A 370 -16.46 40.40 1.58
CA GLY A 370 -16.76 40.66 0.17
C GLY A 370 -16.04 39.76 -0.83
N ILE A 371 -15.36 38.70 -0.38
CA ILE A 371 -14.70 37.69 -1.22
C ILE A 371 -15.46 36.37 -1.15
N GLU A 372 -15.79 35.78 -2.30
CA GLU A 372 -16.39 34.43 -2.34
C GLU A 372 -15.39 33.37 -1.82
N PRO A 373 -15.83 32.41 -1.00
CA PRO A 373 -14.98 31.33 -0.50
C PRO A 373 -14.28 30.59 -1.64
N LEU A 374 -12.95 30.55 -1.61
CA LEU A 374 -12.16 29.78 -2.57
C LEU A 374 -12.34 28.28 -2.31
N SER A 375 -12.87 27.54 -3.30
CA SER A 375 -12.91 26.08 -3.25
C SER A 375 -11.52 25.50 -3.57
N TRP A 376 -10.83 24.97 -2.57
CA TRP A 376 -9.49 24.40 -2.74
C TRP A 376 -9.54 22.88 -3.02
N GLY A 377 -9.27 22.48 -4.27
CA GLY A 377 -8.88 21.11 -4.63
C GLY A 377 -9.98 20.03 -4.69
N GLN A 378 -9.79 19.00 -5.53
CA GLN A 378 -10.78 17.94 -5.78
C GLN A 378 -11.09 17.12 -4.52
N THR A 379 -12.35 17.16 -4.11
CA THR A 379 -12.94 16.45 -2.96
C THR A 379 -13.31 15.01 -3.33
N PRO A 380 -12.92 13.99 -2.53
CA PRO A 380 -13.67 12.74 -2.48
C PRO A 380 -15.02 12.99 -1.78
N GLU A 381 -16.12 12.44 -2.32
CA GLU A 381 -17.44 12.48 -1.68
C GLU A 381 -17.40 11.77 -0.32
N VAL A 382 -17.74 12.48 0.76
CA VAL A 382 -18.08 11.88 2.06
C VAL A 382 -19.46 12.38 2.47
N ARG A 383 -20.41 11.45 2.64
CA ARG A 383 -21.75 11.73 3.19
C ARG A 383 -21.69 11.68 4.72
N LEU A 384 -22.05 12.77 5.37
CA LEU A 384 -22.38 12.75 6.81
C LEU A 384 -23.76 12.08 7.00
N PRO A 385 -23.98 11.31 8.08
CA PRO A 385 -25.32 10.85 8.43
C PRO A 385 -26.15 12.02 9.00
N GLY A 386 -27.26 12.38 8.35
CA GLY A 386 -28.37 13.11 8.98
C GLY A 386 -28.37 14.65 8.94
N GLY A 387 -27.54 15.33 8.15
CA GLY A 387 -27.58 16.79 7.98
C GLY A 387 -28.15 17.25 6.63
N GLU A 388 -28.76 18.43 6.60
CA GLU A 388 -29.09 19.16 5.36
C GLU A 388 -27.83 19.33 4.49
N PRO A 389 -27.94 19.38 3.16
CA PRO A 389 -26.79 19.46 2.26
C PRO A 389 -26.11 20.85 2.34
N HIS A 390 -25.05 20.97 3.14
CA HIS A 390 -24.11 22.08 3.00
C HIS A 390 -23.33 21.94 1.70
N THR A 391 -23.15 23.03 0.96
CA THR A 391 -22.32 22.99 -0.25
C THR A 391 -20.87 22.72 0.16
N LEU A 392 -20.20 21.79 -0.53
CA LEU A 392 -18.80 21.41 -0.25
C LEU A 392 -17.81 22.60 -0.29
N ALA A 393 -18.24 23.76 -0.81
CA ALA A 393 -17.47 25.00 -0.85
C ALA A 393 -17.37 25.71 0.52
N GLU A 394 -18.23 25.39 1.49
CA GLU A 394 -18.27 26.05 2.82
C GLU A 394 -17.61 25.23 3.93
N MET A 395 -17.08 24.05 3.60
CA MET A 395 -16.50 23.11 4.54
C MET A 395 -14.98 23.03 4.38
N VAL A 396 -14.23 23.23 5.46
CA VAL A 396 -12.76 23.27 5.45
C VAL A 396 -12.16 22.38 6.53
N SER A 397 -10.92 21.94 6.33
CA SER A 397 -10.17 21.26 7.40
C SER A 397 -9.46 22.26 8.32
N PRO A 398 -9.11 21.87 9.55
CA PRO A 398 -8.26 22.69 10.43
C PRO A 398 -6.92 23.04 9.82
N LEU A 399 -6.30 22.15 9.02
CA LEU A 399 -5.09 22.47 8.27
C LEU A 399 -5.33 23.58 7.24
N ASP A 400 -6.45 23.53 6.50
CA ASP A 400 -6.80 24.57 5.52
C ASP A 400 -6.96 25.93 6.23
N MET A 401 -7.61 25.95 7.39
CA MET A 401 -7.76 27.16 8.20
C MET A 401 -6.45 27.65 8.81
N ALA A 402 -5.54 26.75 9.19
CA ALA A 402 -4.21 27.14 9.65
C ALA A 402 -3.41 27.81 8.51
N LEU A 403 -3.60 27.38 7.27
CA LEU A 403 -2.99 28.03 6.09
C LEU A 403 -3.59 29.42 5.80
N VAL A 404 -4.89 29.60 6.05
CA VAL A 404 -5.53 30.93 6.00
C VAL A 404 -4.96 31.83 7.09
N ALA A 405 -4.82 31.31 8.32
CA ALA A 405 -4.17 32.02 9.42
C ALA A 405 -2.70 32.38 9.10
N ALA A 406 -1.97 31.49 8.43
CA ALA A 406 -0.60 31.74 8.00
C ALA A 406 -0.53 32.87 6.97
N ALA A 407 -1.42 32.89 5.97
CA ALA A 407 -1.50 33.99 5.03
C ALA A 407 -1.89 35.33 5.70
N LEU A 408 -2.77 35.33 6.71
CA LEU A 408 -3.08 36.52 7.50
C LEU A 408 -1.85 37.09 8.21
N GLY A 409 -1.03 36.23 8.82
CA GLY A 409 0.21 36.63 9.49
C GLY A 409 1.33 37.05 8.52
N ASN A 410 1.32 36.51 7.29
CA ASN A 410 2.39 36.65 6.32
C ASN A 410 2.02 37.51 5.09
N GLN A 411 1.33 38.64 5.30
CA GLN A 411 1.02 39.62 4.25
C GLN A 411 0.28 39.03 3.01
N GLY A 412 -0.55 38.01 3.23
CA GLY A 412 -1.28 37.30 2.19
C GLY A 412 -0.51 36.12 1.59
N GLU A 413 0.77 35.93 1.87
CA GLU A 413 1.54 34.81 1.34
C GLU A 413 1.25 33.51 2.12
N ARG A 414 0.63 32.56 1.44
CA ARG A 414 0.33 31.21 1.94
C ARG A 414 1.53 30.29 1.70
N PRO A 415 2.12 29.70 2.76
CA PRO A 415 3.17 28.71 2.61
C PRO A 415 2.62 27.36 2.12
N ALA A 416 3.51 26.51 1.59
CA ALA A 416 3.16 25.12 1.28
C ALA A 416 3.32 24.27 2.56
N PRO A 417 2.27 23.60 3.06
CA PRO A 417 2.36 22.85 4.30
C PRO A 417 3.33 21.66 4.17
N ARG A 418 4.21 21.50 5.16
CA ARG A 418 5.20 20.42 5.21
C ARG A 418 5.14 19.72 6.56
N LEU A 419 4.64 18.48 6.56
CA LEU A 419 4.66 17.59 7.74
C LEU A 419 5.87 16.64 7.73
N VAL A 420 6.26 16.17 6.54
CA VAL A 420 7.37 15.23 6.35
C VAL A 420 8.56 16.02 5.81
N GLN A 421 9.65 16.07 6.57
CA GLN A 421 10.81 16.91 6.26
C GLN A 421 11.85 16.16 5.43
N ALA A 422 12.31 15.01 5.93
CA ALA A 422 13.45 14.30 5.36
C ALA A 422 13.38 12.79 5.59
N TYR A 423 14.13 12.03 4.79
CA TYR A 423 14.45 10.63 5.07
C TYR A 423 15.96 10.46 5.20
N ARG A 424 16.40 9.44 5.94
CA ARG A 424 17.81 9.17 6.19
C ARG A 424 18.38 8.20 5.15
N HIS A 425 18.99 8.74 4.09
CA HIS A 425 19.70 7.96 3.09
C HIS A 425 20.96 7.29 3.70
N PRO A 426 21.22 6.00 3.43
CA PRO A 426 22.35 5.27 4.03
C PRO A 426 23.74 5.88 3.75
N GLN A 427 23.91 6.59 2.64
CA GLN A 427 25.20 7.15 2.22
C GLN A 427 25.25 8.70 2.31
N GLU A 428 24.11 9.37 2.20
CA GLU A 428 24.04 10.84 2.07
C GLU A 428 23.55 11.51 3.37
N GLY A 429 23.10 10.72 4.36
CA GLY A 429 22.49 11.25 5.56
C GLY A 429 21.07 11.75 5.29
N TRP A 430 20.70 12.91 5.84
CA TRP A 430 19.34 13.43 5.72
C TRP A 430 19.10 14.06 4.35
N VAL A 431 18.18 13.47 3.59
CA VAL A 431 17.73 13.97 2.29
C VAL A 431 16.34 14.57 2.45
N LEU A 432 16.19 15.84 2.09
CA LEU A 432 14.92 16.57 2.20
C LEU A 432 13.91 16.07 1.17
N PHE A 433 12.64 15.96 1.59
CA PHE A 433 11.54 15.82 0.65
C PHE A 433 11.28 17.14 -0.07
N ALA A 434 10.89 17.04 -1.34
CA ALA A 434 10.36 18.20 -2.05
C ALA A 434 9.05 18.66 -1.35
N PRO A 435 8.86 19.98 -1.11
CA PRO A 435 7.61 20.49 -0.55
C PRO A 435 6.42 20.03 -1.39
N ARG A 436 5.39 19.50 -0.74
CA ARG A 436 4.14 19.11 -1.42
C ARG A 436 3.10 20.21 -1.19
N GLY A 437 2.77 20.96 -2.23
CA GLY A 437 1.78 22.04 -2.18
C GLY A 437 2.17 23.21 -3.07
N SER A 438 1.21 24.07 -3.38
CA SER A 438 1.49 25.36 -4.02
C SER A 438 1.64 26.44 -2.96
N THR A 439 2.64 27.29 -3.10
CA THR A 439 2.58 28.63 -2.50
C THR A 439 1.56 29.47 -3.26
N GLY A 440 1.00 30.48 -2.62
CA GLY A 440 0.06 31.39 -3.28
C GLY A 440 -0.19 32.64 -2.47
N THR A 441 -0.76 33.65 -3.10
CA THR A 441 -1.13 34.91 -2.44
C THR A 441 -2.64 34.97 -2.27
N LEU A 442 -3.10 35.27 -1.07
CA LEU A 442 -4.50 35.55 -0.76
C LEU A 442 -4.66 37.06 -0.63
N GLU A 443 -5.42 37.65 -1.56
CA GLU A 443 -5.74 39.07 -1.56
C GLU A 443 -7.03 39.35 -0.77
N GLY A 444 -7.11 40.55 -0.18
CA GLY A 444 -8.31 41.06 0.51
C GLY A 444 -8.61 40.44 1.88
N LEU A 445 -7.62 39.77 2.47
CA LEU A 445 -7.63 39.40 3.89
C LEU A 445 -7.56 40.66 4.78
N ILE A 446 -8.23 40.61 5.93
CA ILE A 446 -8.14 41.67 6.95
C ILE A 446 -6.72 41.76 7.55
N SER A 447 -6.37 42.93 8.09
CA SER A 447 -5.10 43.08 8.80
C SER A 447 -5.13 42.35 10.14
N PRO A 448 -4.11 41.53 10.49
CA PRO A 448 -4.04 40.85 11.79
C PRO A 448 -3.95 41.85 12.96
N LEU A 449 -3.56 43.11 12.71
CA LEU A 449 -3.54 44.17 13.72
C LEU A 449 -4.92 44.45 14.33
N ILE A 450 -5.99 44.24 13.57
CA ILE A 450 -7.38 44.41 14.05
C ILE A 450 -7.75 43.30 15.05
N LEU A 451 -7.06 42.16 14.98
CA LEU A 451 -7.23 40.99 15.84
C LEU A 451 -6.16 40.93 16.94
N ALA A 452 -5.31 41.97 17.06
CA ALA A 452 -4.24 42.02 18.05
C ALA A 452 -4.81 42.02 19.48
N ARG A 453 -4.16 41.28 20.38
CA ARG A 453 -4.55 41.22 21.80
C ARG A 453 -3.52 41.95 22.67
N GLY A 454 -3.96 43.01 23.37
CA GLY A 454 -3.18 43.70 24.41
C GLY A 454 -1.75 44.10 23.99
N ASP A 455 -0.78 43.82 24.87
CA ASP A 455 0.66 44.07 24.68
C ASP A 455 1.40 42.90 23.99
N SER A 456 0.68 41.88 23.52
CA SER A 456 1.29 40.68 22.95
C SER A 456 1.59 40.83 21.46
N GLN A 457 2.70 40.27 20.97
CA GLN A 457 3.02 40.17 19.54
C GLN A 457 2.11 39.18 18.78
N THR A 458 0.95 38.83 19.34
CA THR A 458 0.01 37.83 18.81
C THR A 458 -1.36 38.42 18.54
N TRP A 459 -2.10 37.72 17.69
CA TRP A 459 -3.49 37.99 17.38
C TRP A 459 -4.31 36.70 17.53
N GLY A 460 -5.60 36.86 17.82
CA GLY A 460 -6.48 35.71 18.07
C GLY A 460 -7.95 36.05 17.85
N LEU A 461 -8.64 35.16 17.14
CA LEU A 461 -10.07 35.25 16.81
C LEU A 461 -10.75 33.93 17.13
N ALA A 462 -11.65 33.94 18.13
CA ALA A 462 -12.57 32.84 18.39
C ALA A 462 -13.97 33.16 17.86
N ILE A 463 -14.64 32.16 17.31
CA ILE A 463 -16.02 32.28 16.84
C ILE A 463 -16.77 30.96 16.94
N ILE A 464 -18.06 31.05 17.24
CA ILE A 464 -19.03 29.98 17.04
C ILE A 464 -19.83 30.37 15.79
N PRO A 465 -19.70 29.65 14.67
CA PRO A 465 -20.52 29.89 13.49
C PRO A 465 -22.01 29.76 13.84
N GLN A 466 -22.87 30.59 13.23
CA GLN A 466 -24.29 30.61 13.56
C GLN A 466 -24.96 29.26 13.28
N GLY A 467 -25.65 28.70 14.29
CA GLY A 467 -26.38 27.45 14.16
C GLY A 467 -25.51 26.17 14.27
N GLU A 468 -24.21 26.31 14.53
CA GLU A 468 -23.27 25.20 14.58
C GLU A 468 -22.86 24.86 16.02
N GLU A 469 -22.68 23.57 16.31
CA GLU A 469 -22.10 23.07 17.57
C GLU A 469 -20.56 23.00 17.50
N LEU A 470 -19.94 24.07 17.00
CA LEU A 470 -18.52 24.15 16.71
C LEU A 470 -17.95 25.49 17.18
N THR A 471 -16.74 25.46 17.71
CA THR A 471 -15.94 26.67 17.96
C THR A 471 -14.66 26.63 17.13
N TRP A 472 -14.45 27.67 16.34
CA TRP A 472 -13.17 27.94 15.70
C TRP A 472 -12.36 28.90 16.55
N TYR A 473 -11.06 28.64 16.65
CA TYR A 473 -10.07 29.63 17.06
C TYR A 473 -8.97 29.70 16.01
N LEU A 474 -8.67 30.91 15.55
CA LEU A 474 -7.51 31.21 14.73
C LEU A 474 -6.60 32.14 15.49
N GLY A 475 -5.31 31.93 15.40
CA GLY A 475 -4.35 32.86 15.96
C GLY A 475 -3.01 32.80 15.27
N GLY A 476 -2.15 33.73 15.61
CA GLY A 476 -0.79 33.76 15.08
C GLY A 476 -0.01 34.92 15.65
N THR A 477 1.18 35.11 15.11
CA THR A 477 2.03 36.26 15.45
C THR A 477 1.78 37.43 14.48
N LEU A 478 2.05 38.65 14.94
CA LEU A 478 1.99 39.85 14.12
C LEU A 478 3.19 39.89 13.15
N SER A 479 2.97 40.46 11.96
CA SER A 479 4.02 40.56 10.91
C SER A 479 5.24 41.33 11.44
N GLY A 480 6.43 40.71 11.34
CA GLY A 480 7.70 41.28 11.78
C GLY A 480 8.29 40.68 13.07
N ALA A 481 7.62 39.72 13.70
CA ALA A 481 8.22 38.89 14.76
C ALA A 481 9.37 38.03 14.21
N GLU A 482 10.42 37.79 15.01
CA GLU A 482 11.54 36.92 14.62
C GLU A 482 11.08 35.49 14.32
N GLU A 483 10.10 35.01 15.08
CA GLU A 483 9.42 33.73 14.86
C GLU A 483 7.97 33.98 14.46
N SER A 484 7.55 33.38 13.35
CA SER A 484 6.21 33.60 12.80
C SER A 484 5.39 32.33 12.79
N TYR A 485 4.31 32.32 13.58
CA TYR A 485 3.46 31.16 13.79
C TYR A 485 2.02 31.44 13.41
N ALA A 486 1.32 30.42 12.94
CA ALA A 486 -0.11 30.44 12.69
C ALA A 486 -0.77 29.18 13.23
N LEU A 487 -1.93 29.35 13.86
CA LEU A 487 -2.66 28.29 14.52
C LEU A 487 -4.13 28.30 14.09
N ALA A 488 -4.69 27.12 13.88
CA ALA A 488 -6.12 26.91 13.81
C ALA A 488 -6.56 25.76 14.72
N LEU A 489 -7.64 25.98 15.45
CA LEU A 489 -8.29 25.02 16.32
C LEU A 489 -9.77 24.93 15.92
N ALA A 490 -10.24 23.71 15.66
CA ALA A 490 -11.64 23.36 15.54
C ALA A 490 -12.03 22.52 16.76
N LEU A 491 -12.95 23.03 17.57
CA LEU A 491 -13.46 22.38 18.77
C LEU A 491 -14.93 22.03 18.55
N GLU A 492 -15.29 20.75 18.56
CA GLU A 492 -16.64 20.23 18.28
C GLU A 492 -17.59 20.40 19.48
N GLN A 493 -17.65 21.64 19.99
CA GLN A 493 -18.62 22.11 20.97
C GLN A 493 -18.61 23.65 20.98
N PRO A 494 -19.72 24.31 21.36
CA PRO A 494 -19.80 25.76 21.47
C PRO A 494 -19.18 26.27 22.79
N ASN A 495 -17.86 26.48 22.81
CA ASN A 495 -17.12 26.97 23.98
C ASN A 495 -15.96 27.91 23.59
N LEU A 496 -16.28 29.21 23.46
CA LEU A 496 -15.32 30.26 23.11
C LEU A 496 -14.16 30.35 24.10
N GLY A 497 -14.44 30.36 25.40
CA GLY A 497 -13.42 30.55 26.43
C GLY A 497 -12.39 29.42 26.45
N LEU A 498 -12.83 28.18 26.23
CA LEU A 498 -11.92 27.04 26.12
C LEU A 498 -11.09 27.09 24.84
N ALA A 499 -11.70 27.40 23.69
CA ALA A 499 -10.97 27.49 22.43
C ALA A 499 -9.91 28.60 22.45
N GLU A 500 -10.23 29.77 23.03
CA GLU A 500 -9.28 30.85 23.26
C GLU A 500 -8.15 30.43 24.18
N TYR A 501 -8.49 29.80 25.32
CA TYR A 501 -7.49 29.33 26.27
C TYR A 501 -6.50 28.35 25.61
N ILE A 502 -7.00 27.31 24.92
CA ILE A 502 -6.15 26.32 24.26
C ILE A 502 -5.26 26.99 23.21
N GLY A 503 -5.85 27.80 22.32
CA GLY A 503 -5.13 28.46 21.24
C GLY A 503 -4.05 29.42 21.73
N GLU A 504 -4.34 30.20 22.78
CA GLU A 504 -3.37 31.12 23.39
C GLU A 504 -2.24 30.39 24.12
N GLN A 505 -2.53 29.30 24.85
CA GLN A 505 -1.49 28.54 25.55
C GLN A 505 -0.54 27.85 24.57
N VAL A 506 -1.04 27.28 23.47
CA VAL A 506 -0.18 26.66 22.45
C VAL A 506 0.69 27.71 21.74
N LEU A 507 0.12 28.87 21.37
CA LEU A 507 0.91 29.96 20.77
C LEU A 507 1.96 30.51 21.72
N ARG A 508 1.63 30.65 23.01
CA ARG A 508 2.59 31.06 24.04
C ARG A 508 3.73 30.06 24.17
N ALA A 509 3.41 28.77 24.26
CA ALA A 509 4.42 27.71 24.35
C ALA A 509 5.35 27.71 23.13
N ALA A 510 4.84 28.04 21.94
CA ALA A 510 5.64 28.18 20.74
C ALA A 510 6.62 29.38 20.78
N LEU A 511 6.20 30.50 21.38
CA LEU A 511 7.02 31.73 21.51
C LEU A 511 8.03 31.70 22.67
N GLU A 512 7.88 30.77 23.62
CA GLU A 512 8.79 30.60 24.76
C GLU A 512 9.97 29.66 24.46
N LYS A 513 9.96 28.98 23.30
CA LYS A 513 11.06 28.15 22.81
C LYS A 513 12.15 28.99 22.15
#